data_AF-M3EVJ9-F1
#
_entry.id   AF-M3EVJ9-F1
#
_cell.length_a   1.000
_cell.length_b   1.000
_cell.length_c   1.000
_cell.angle_alpha   90.00
_cell.angle_beta   90.00
_cell.angle_gamma   90.00
#
_symmetry.space_group_name_H-M   'P 1'
#
loop_
_entity.id
_entity.type
_entity.pdbx_description
1 polymer ?
#
loop_
_entity_poly.entity_id
_entity_poly.type
_entity_poly.pdbx_seq_one_letter_code
_entity_poly.pdbx_strand_id
1 'polypeptide(L)'
;NRYEVEIEAIKEFLDDKGGLHLIQVDEYSTLCRVPSKETLSKVSDRSKKLDPIEADIDFVNRCLVYPSSETFSGWINKGAPGLASSISRKIFDLAKLNQEAVSKKL
;
A
#
# COMPACT_ATOMS: atom_id res chain seq x y z
N ASN A 1 14.29 1.01 -13.75
CA ASN A 1 12.94 0.69 -13.23
C ASN A 1 11.92 1.56 -13.95
N ARG A 2 10.78 1.03 -14.44
CA ARG A 2 9.87 1.75 -15.36
C ARG A 2 9.12 2.95 -14.75
N TYR A 3 9.25 3.21 -13.44
CA TYR A 3 8.53 4.25 -12.71
C TYR A 3 9.40 5.02 -11.72
N GLU A 4 10.73 4.88 -11.82
CA GLU A 4 11.66 5.42 -10.82
C GLU A 4 11.59 6.96 -10.76
N VAL A 5 11.57 7.61 -11.92
CA VAL A 5 11.54 9.07 -12.05
C VAL A 5 10.23 9.65 -11.50
N GLU A 6 9.09 9.04 -11.85
CA GLU A 6 7.78 9.47 -11.35
C GLU A 6 7.65 9.28 -9.84
N ILE A 7 8.18 8.17 -9.30
CA ILE A 7 8.15 7.89 -7.86
C ILE A 7 9.03 8.87 -7.10
N GLU A 8 10.20 9.25 -7.62
CA GLU A 8 11.05 10.27 -7.01
C GLU A 8 10.39 11.65 -7.00
N ALA A 9 9.78 12.06 -8.12
CA ALA A 9 9.06 13.34 -8.19
C ALA A 9 7.88 13.41 -7.20
N ILE A 10 7.14 12.31 -7.02
CA ILE A 10 6.02 12.26 -6.05
C ILE A 10 6.54 12.27 -4.61
N LYS A 11 7.66 11.60 -4.33
CA LYS A 11 8.29 11.63 -3.00
C LYS A 11 8.75 13.05 -2.66
N GLU A 12 9.39 13.74 -3.59
CA GLU A 12 9.82 15.13 -3.40
C GLU A 12 8.63 16.06 -3.11
N PHE A 13 7.52 15.89 -3.84
CA PHE A 13 6.30 16.67 -3.63
C PHE A 13 5.61 16.40 -2.28
N LEU A 14 5.82 15.23 -1.70
CA LEU A 14 5.14 14.77 -0.49
C LEU A 14 6.09 14.57 0.70
N ASP A 15 7.30 15.13 0.66
CA ASP A 15 8.31 14.99 1.72
C ASP A 15 7.77 15.41 3.10
N ASP A 16 7.05 16.55 3.15
CA ASP A 16 6.32 17.05 4.32
C ASP A 16 5.24 16.09 4.85
N LYS A 17 4.69 15.21 4.00
CA LYS A 17 3.51 14.41 4.35
C LYS A 17 3.84 13.14 5.11
N GLY A 18 5.12 12.73 5.16
CA GLY A 18 5.60 11.59 5.95
C GLY A 18 4.91 10.25 5.64
N GLY A 19 5.55 9.14 6.05
CA GLY A 19 4.93 7.81 5.97
C GLY A 19 4.61 7.33 4.55
N LEU A 20 5.35 7.79 3.55
CA LEU A 20 5.33 7.24 2.19
C LEU A 20 6.41 6.19 2.02
N HIS A 21 6.05 5.05 1.46
CA HIS A 21 6.94 3.92 1.26
C HIS A 21 6.82 3.39 -0.16
N LEU A 22 7.98 3.25 -0.80
CA LEU A 22 8.09 2.50 -2.05
C LEU A 22 8.05 1.01 -1.72
N ILE A 23 7.08 0.30 -2.28
CA ILE A 23 6.90 -1.14 -2.16
C ILE A 23 7.19 -1.75 -3.54
N GLN A 24 8.12 -2.70 -3.56
CA GLN A 24 8.51 -3.42 -4.77
C GLN A 24 8.20 -4.90 -4.61
N VAL A 25 7.51 -5.47 -5.60
CA VAL A 25 7.16 -6.88 -5.72
C VAL A 25 7.39 -7.26 -7.17
N ASP A 26 8.34 -8.15 -7.43
CA ASP A 26 8.79 -8.52 -8.78
C ASP A 26 9.12 -7.28 -9.63
N GLU A 27 8.46 -7.10 -10.76
CA GLU A 27 8.61 -5.94 -11.65
C GLU A 27 7.71 -4.75 -11.29
N TYR A 28 6.83 -4.90 -10.30
CA TYR A 28 5.86 -3.89 -9.92
C TYR A 28 6.38 -3.00 -8.79
N SER A 29 6.18 -1.70 -8.96
CA SER A 29 6.53 -0.68 -7.97
C SER A 29 5.31 0.14 -7.62
N THR A 30 4.96 0.19 -6.33
CA THR A 30 3.88 1.02 -5.80
C THR A 30 4.41 1.99 -4.76
N LEU A 31 3.94 3.23 -4.78
CA LEU A 31 4.11 4.16 -3.68
C LEU A 31 2.87 4.09 -2.80
N CYS A 32 3.06 3.74 -1.54
CA CYS A 32 1.97 3.57 -0.57
C CYS A 32 2.18 4.44 0.66
N ARG A 33 1.09 4.88 1.27
CA ARG A 33 1.09 5.53 2.57
C ARG A 33 0.86 4.51 3.67
N VAL A 34 1.59 4.62 4.78
CA VAL A 34 1.33 3.79 5.97
C VAL A 34 -0.07 4.08 6.49
N PRO A 35 -0.94 3.06 6.63
CA PRO A 35 -2.30 3.28 7.13
C PRO A 35 -2.27 3.68 8.60
N SER A 36 -3.19 4.56 8.98
CA SER A 36 -3.44 4.92 10.38
C SER A 36 -4.18 3.79 11.11
N LYS A 37 -4.24 3.86 12.45
CA LYS A 37 -5.09 2.93 13.25
C LYS A 37 -6.55 2.95 12.77
N GLU A 38 -7.09 4.13 12.45
CA GLU A 38 -8.45 4.27 11.95
C GLU A 38 -8.64 3.55 10.61
N THR A 39 -7.69 3.70 9.68
CA THR A 39 -7.71 3.00 8.39
C THR A 39 -7.68 1.49 8.59
N LEU A 40 -6.82 0.99 9.47
CA LEU A 40 -6.74 -0.45 9.79
C LEU A 40 -8.06 -0.99 10.35
N SER A 41 -8.72 -0.25 11.25
CA SER A 41 -10.04 -0.63 11.78
C SER A 41 -11.09 -0.72 10.66
N LYS A 42 -11.18 0.31 9.81
CA LYS A 42 -12.13 0.34 8.67
C LYS A 42 -11.89 -0.81 7.69
N VAL A 43 -10.62 -1.11 7.38
CA VAL A 43 -10.24 -2.24 6.52
C VAL A 43 -10.64 -3.57 7.15
N SER A 44 -10.39 -3.74 8.44
CA SER A 44 -10.75 -4.97 9.17
C SER A 44 -12.25 -5.23 9.21
N ASP A 45 -13.09 -4.21 9.24
CA ASP A 45 -14.55 -4.39 9.18
C ASP A 45 -15.07 -4.62 7.76
N ARG A 46 -14.42 -4.01 6.76
CA ARG A 46 -14.78 -4.19 5.36
C ARG A 46 -14.37 -5.57 4.85
N SER A 47 -13.20 -6.07 5.24
CA SER A 47 -12.66 -7.36 4.78
C SER A 47 -13.54 -8.55 5.14
N LYS A 48 -14.30 -8.47 6.24
CA LYS A 48 -15.28 -9.50 6.65
C LYS A 48 -16.41 -9.73 5.63
N LYS A 49 -16.59 -8.80 4.67
CA LYS A 49 -17.68 -8.80 3.68
C LYS A 49 -17.18 -9.01 2.25
N LEU A 50 -15.88 -9.22 2.07
CA LEU A 50 -15.22 -9.32 0.77
C LEU A 50 -14.53 -10.66 0.65
N ASP A 51 -14.37 -11.14 -0.58
CA ASP A 51 -13.48 -12.27 -0.84
C ASP A 51 -12.02 -11.87 -0.52
N PRO A 52 -11.14 -12.83 -0.17
CA PRO A 52 -9.78 -12.52 0.30
C PRO A 52 -8.98 -11.63 -0.65
N ILE A 53 -9.08 -11.88 -1.96
CA ILE A 53 -8.39 -11.08 -2.98
C ILE A 53 -8.96 -9.67 -3.09
N GLU A 54 -10.28 -9.51 -2.97
CA GLU A 54 -10.93 -8.20 -2.98
C GLU A 54 -10.60 -7.39 -1.73
N ALA A 55 -10.48 -8.06 -0.58
CA ALA A 55 -10.04 -7.44 0.67
C ALA A 55 -8.60 -6.90 0.56
N ASP A 56 -7.69 -7.66 -0.05
CA ASP A 56 -6.32 -7.21 -0.32
C ASP A 56 -6.29 -6.03 -1.29
N ILE A 57 -7.08 -6.07 -2.37
CA ILE A 57 -7.19 -4.98 -3.35
C ILE A 57 -7.73 -3.71 -2.70
N ASP A 58 -8.82 -3.80 -1.93
CA ASP A 58 -9.40 -2.67 -1.20
C ASP A 58 -8.38 -2.07 -0.23
N PHE A 59 -7.64 -2.91 0.49
CA PHE A 59 -6.62 -2.44 1.42
C PHE A 59 -5.46 -1.72 0.72
N VAL A 60 -4.92 -2.31 -0.35
CA VAL A 60 -3.84 -1.68 -1.11
C VAL A 60 -4.33 -0.35 -1.69
N ASN A 61 -5.51 -0.30 -2.31
CA ASN A 61 -6.07 0.92 -2.90
C ASN A 61 -6.25 2.06 -1.89
N ARG A 62 -6.64 1.76 -0.64
CA ARG A 62 -6.74 2.78 0.43
C ARG A 62 -5.39 3.37 0.83
N CYS A 63 -4.31 2.64 0.59
CA CYS A 63 -2.95 3.04 0.90
C CYS A 63 -2.20 3.54 -0.33
N LEU A 64 -2.73 3.33 -1.54
CA LEU A 64 -2.03 3.57 -2.79
C LEU A 64 -1.97 5.07 -3.10
N VAL A 65 -0.76 5.55 -3.38
CA VAL A 65 -0.49 6.91 -3.89
C VAL A 65 -0.11 6.84 -5.36
N TYR A 66 0.66 5.83 -5.74
CA TYR A 66 1.03 5.56 -7.13
C TYR A 66 1.22 4.05 -7.37
N PRO A 67 0.82 3.50 -8.54
CA PRO A 67 0.12 4.17 -9.64
C PRO A 67 -1.36 4.42 -9.27
N SER A 68 -2.19 4.77 -10.25
CA SER A 68 -3.64 4.81 -10.03
C SER A 68 -4.20 3.43 -9.64
N SER A 69 -5.32 3.42 -8.91
CA SER A 69 -6.01 2.18 -8.54
C SER A 69 -6.46 1.36 -9.75
N GLU A 70 -6.82 2.02 -10.86
CA GLU A 70 -7.15 1.36 -12.12
C GLU A 70 -5.93 0.64 -12.72
N THR A 71 -4.77 1.31 -12.73
CA THR A 71 -3.52 0.70 -13.19
C THR A 71 -3.14 -0.49 -12.33
N PHE A 72 -3.22 -0.34 -11.00
CA PHE A 72 -2.93 -1.41 -10.06
C PHE A 72 -3.84 -2.62 -10.25
N SER A 73 -5.15 -2.40 -10.34
CA SER A 73 -6.14 -3.45 -10.61
C SER A 73 -5.90 -4.11 -11.97
N GLY A 74 -5.46 -3.33 -12.96
CA GLY A 74 -5.06 -3.81 -14.27
C GLY A 74 -3.89 -4.78 -14.24
N TRP A 75 -2.92 -4.62 -13.33
CA TRP A 75 -1.81 -5.56 -13.17
C TRP A 75 -2.28 -6.93 -12.67
N ILE A 76 -3.18 -6.92 -11.69
CA ILE A 76 -3.75 -8.13 -11.10
C ILE A 76 -4.53 -8.92 -12.16
N ASN A 77 -5.41 -8.22 -12.88
CA ASN A 77 -6.24 -8.81 -13.92
C ASN A 77 -5.45 -9.31 -15.14
N LYS A 78 -4.21 -8.84 -15.34
CA LYS A 78 -3.34 -9.21 -16.47
C LYS A 78 -2.36 -10.34 -16.16
N GLY A 79 -2.47 -10.98 -15.00
CA GLY A 79 -1.70 -12.19 -14.69
C GLY A 79 -0.87 -12.12 -13.42
N ALA A 80 -1.04 -11.10 -12.58
CA ALA A 80 -0.37 -11.01 -11.27
C ALA A 80 -1.37 -11.15 -10.09
N PRO A 81 -2.13 -12.26 -9.96
CA PRO A 81 -3.17 -12.40 -8.94
C PRO A 81 -2.63 -12.35 -7.51
N GLY A 82 -1.38 -12.77 -7.29
CA GLY A 82 -0.70 -12.73 -5.97
C GLY A 82 -0.11 -11.37 -5.58
N LEU A 83 -0.19 -10.38 -6.48
CA LEU A 83 0.41 -9.06 -6.27
C LEU A 83 -0.29 -8.30 -5.13
N ALA A 84 -1.62 -8.34 -5.10
CA ALA A 84 -2.43 -7.68 -4.07
C ALA A 84 -2.05 -8.17 -2.67
N SER A 85 -2.01 -9.48 -2.47
CA SER A 85 -1.65 -10.08 -1.17
C SER A 85 -0.22 -9.77 -0.76
N SER A 86 0.73 -9.76 -1.71
CA SER A 86 2.14 -9.46 -1.44
C SER A 86 2.33 -8.01 -0.99
N ILE A 87 1.67 -7.05 -1.66
CA ILE A 87 1.74 -5.63 -1.30
C ILE A 87 0.97 -5.37 -0.01
N SER A 88 -0.24 -5.93 0.13
CA SER A 88 -1.06 -5.87 1.35
C SER A 88 -0.26 -6.27 2.59
N ARG A 89 0.46 -7.40 2.54
CA ARG A 89 1.32 -7.84 3.64
C ARG A 89 2.43 -6.85 3.97
N LYS A 90 3.14 -6.33 2.95
CA LYS A 90 4.20 -5.34 3.16
C LYS A 90 3.67 -4.03 3.78
N ILE A 91 2.48 -3.58 3.38
CA ILE A 91 1.82 -2.41 3.98
C ILE A 91 1.50 -2.69 5.45
N PHE A 92 0.99 -3.89 5.77
CA PHE A 92 0.66 -4.27 7.13
C PHE A 92 1.91 -4.33 8.04
N ASP A 93 3.01 -4.89 7.54
CA ASP A 93 4.29 -4.93 8.26
C ASP A 93 4.82 -3.51 8.54
N LEU A 94 4.73 -2.60 7.56
CA LEU A 94 5.08 -1.19 7.76
C LEU A 94 4.20 -0.52 8.82
N ALA A 95 2.89 -0.80 8.82
CA ALA A 95 1.98 -0.27 9.81
C ALA A 95 2.33 -0.76 11.24
N LYS A 96 2.71 -2.03 11.38
CA LYS A 96 3.17 -2.60 12.65
C LYS A 96 4.45 -1.93 13.14
N LEU A 97 5.46 -1.82 12.27
CA LEU A 97 6.72 -1.14 12.60
C LEU A 97 6.50 0.32 13.02
N ASN A 98 5.60 1.03 12.34
CA ASN A 98 5.26 2.40 12.69
C ASN A 98 4.57 2.50 14.07
N GLN A 99 3.65 1.57 14.38
CA GLN A 99 3.02 1.52 15.71
C GLN A 99 4.04 1.22 16.83
N GLU A 100 4.99 0.32 16.59
CA GLU A 100 6.06 0.01 17.54
C GLU A 100 7.00 1.21 17.75
N ALA A 101 7.37 1.90 16.68
CA ALA A 101 8.24 3.08 16.74
C ALA A 101 7.59 4.24 17.50
N VAL A 102 6.28 4.48 17.28
CA VAL A 102 5.52 5.49 18.04
C VAL A 102 5.40 5.11 19.51
N SER A 103 5.16 3.83 19.81
CA SER A 103 5.01 3.37 21.21
C SER A 103 6.31 3.41 22.02
N LYS A 104 7.48 3.35 21.36
CA LYS A 104 8.80 3.45 22.01
C LYS A 104 9.31 4.89 22.18
N LYS A 105 8.67 5.86 21.54
CA LYS A 105 8.98 7.31 21.65
C LYS A 105 8.14 8.02 22.72
N LEU A 106 7.28 7.27 23.43
CA LEU A 106 6.50 7.67 24.59
C LEU A 106 7.09 7.00 25.84
#